data_AF-A0A534LTL5-F1
#
_entry.id   AF-A0A534LTL5-F1
#
_cell.length_a   1.000
_cell.length_b   1.000
_cell.length_c   1.000
_cell.angle_alpha   90.00
_cell.angle_beta   90.00
_cell.angle_gamma   90.00
#
_symmetry.space_group_name_H-M   'P 1'
#
loop_
_entity.id
_entity.type
_entity.pdbx_description
1 polymer ?
#
loop_
_entity_poly.entity_id
_entity_poly.type
_entity_poly.pdbx_seq_one_letter_code
_entity_poly.pdbx_strand_id
1 'polypeptide(L)'
;MGWRGLLRVVDFQELLTAQPVLAAALDKAQRSGGTKSPEAKALREGYQLLAKTLWTRRASIERVHDLAWLDHSVVSAGARLGRVWEGEAGLESFVSAEEALQEDPFRELLPKESTEWIEIPVQAFSGISPIVKLERGVAGGYRVGIVPEPRVRALYDWASKMKFNAPASVTSLLGEIEALSAAARRAGAPSVAIVFAASSFEDVAAE
;
A
#
# COMPACT_ATOMS: atom_id res chain seq x y z
N MET A 1 7.54 17.40 -8.27
CA MET A 1 8.27 16.25 -7.69
C MET A 1 7.80 15.02 -8.44
N GLY A 2 8.65 14.03 -8.72
CA GLY A 2 8.29 12.93 -9.63
C GLY A 2 7.25 11.95 -9.07
N TRP A 3 6.66 11.17 -9.97
CA TRP A 3 5.82 10.01 -9.67
C TRP A 3 6.54 9.01 -8.76
N ARG A 4 5.80 8.38 -7.84
CA ARG A 4 6.27 7.27 -7.01
C ARG A 4 5.20 6.21 -6.84
N GLY A 5 5.60 4.94 -6.83
CA GLY A 5 4.71 3.80 -6.62
C GLY A 5 5.33 2.80 -5.66
N LEU A 6 4.51 2.28 -4.74
CA LEU A 6 4.85 1.20 -3.82
C LEU A 6 3.91 0.02 -4.08
N LEU A 7 4.46 -1.17 -4.29
CA LEU A 7 3.73 -2.43 -4.24
C LEU A 7 4.20 -3.21 -3.01
N ARG A 8 3.28 -3.58 -2.12
CA ARG A 8 3.65 -4.14 -0.82
C ARG A 8 2.63 -5.14 -0.29
N VAL A 9 3.11 -6.16 0.42
CA VAL A 9 2.28 -6.98 1.30
C VAL A 9 2.13 -6.24 2.63
N VAL A 10 0.89 -5.94 3.01
CA VAL A 10 0.56 -5.25 4.26
C VAL A 10 -0.28 -6.19 5.12
N ASP A 11 0.17 -6.44 6.35
CA ASP A 11 -0.70 -7.01 7.39
C ASP A 11 -1.33 -5.86 8.17
N PHE A 12 -2.61 -5.59 7.92
CA PHE A 12 -3.32 -4.50 8.58
C PHE A 12 -3.50 -4.74 10.08
N GLN A 13 -3.46 -5.99 10.55
CA GLN A 13 -3.49 -6.28 11.99
C GLN A 13 -2.20 -5.79 12.65
N GLU A 14 -1.04 -6.15 12.07
CA GLU A 14 0.27 -5.74 12.57
C GLU A 14 0.42 -4.21 12.51
N LEU A 15 0.12 -3.61 11.34
CA LEU A 15 0.22 -2.17 11.13
C LEU A 15 -0.66 -1.37 12.10
N LEU A 16 -1.93 -1.74 12.24
CA LEU A 16 -2.86 -0.99 13.09
C LEU A 16 -2.60 -1.18 14.58
N THR A 17 -1.77 -2.15 14.98
CA THR A 17 -1.32 -2.35 16.37
C THR A 17 0.11 -1.89 16.62
N ALA A 18 0.76 -1.29 15.62
CA ALA A 18 2.15 -0.85 15.67
C ALA A 18 2.38 0.48 16.41
N GLN A 19 1.43 1.00 17.20
CA GLN A 19 1.61 2.24 17.96
C GLN A 19 2.89 2.24 18.83
N PRO A 20 3.25 1.13 19.52
CA PRO A 20 4.50 1.09 20.27
C PRO A 20 5.74 1.22 19.38
N VAL A 21 5.73 0.63 18.19
CA VAL A 21 6.83 0.71 17.21
C VAL A 21 7.00 2.15 16.74
N LEU A 22 5.90 2.82 16.38
CA LEU A 22 5.93 4.22 15.96
C LEU A 22 6.35 5.16 17.09
N ALA A 23 5.89 4.92 18.32
CA ALA A 23 6.30 5.71 19.48
C ALA A 23 7.82 5.60 19.71
N ALA A 24 8.37 4.39 19.66
CA ALA A 24 9.81 4.18 19.80
C ALA A 24 10.61 4.84 18.66
N ALA A 25 10.13 4.74 17.42
CA ALA A 25 10.74 5.42 16.28
C ALA A 25 10.69 6.95 16.43
N LEU A 26 9.55 7.49 16.88
CA LEU A 26 9.38 8.92 17.13
C LEU A 26 10.33 9.41 18.21
N ASP A 27 10.43 8.71 19.33
CA ASP A 27 11.35 9.05 20.42
C ASP A 27 12.81 9.04 19.97
N LYS A 28 13.17 8.11 19.08
CA LYS A 28 14.50 8.05 18.47
C LYS A 28 14.75 9.27 17.56
N ALA A 29 13.83 9.57 16.66
CA ALA A 29 13.94 10.70 15.73
C ALA A 29 14.00 12.05 16.46
N GLN A 30 13.23 12.19 17.55
CA GLN A 30 13.27 13.39 18.38
C GLN A 30 14.60 13.58 19.10
N ARG A 31 15.23 12.48 19.54
CA ARG A 31 16.56 12.53 20.19
C ARG A 31 17.69 12.81 19.21
N SER A 32 17.61 12.33 17.96
CA SER A 32 18.67 12.52 16.96
C SER A 32 18.55 13.83 16.18
N GLY A 33 17.34 14.20 15.75
CA GLY A 33 17.09 15.35 14.87
C GLY A 33 16.28 16.48 15.51
N GLY A 34 15.83 16.31 16.75
CA GLY A 34 14.96 17.27 17.44
C GLY A 34 13.47 17.11 17.11
N THR A 35 12.62 17.74 17.93
CA THR A 35 11.15 17.59 17.88
C THR A 35 10.48 18.20 16.65
N LYS A 36 11.20 19.06 15.92
CA LYS A 36 10.76 19.74 14.70
C LYS A 36 11.40 19.16 13.42
N SER A 37 12.20 18.11 13.53
CA SER A 37 12.76 17.46 12.34
C SER A 37 11.66 16.93 11.42
N PRO A 38 11.88 16.90 10.09
CA PRO A 38 10.93 16.32 9.15
C PRO A 38 10.54 14.87 9.49
N GLU A 39 11.51 14.07 9.94
CA GLU A 39 11.29 12.69 10.38
C GLU A 39 10.38 12.60 11.61
N ALA A 40 10.66 13.39 12.66
CA ALA A 40 9.80 13.42 13.84
C ALA A 40 8.39 13.95 13.53
N LYS A 41 8.24 14.85 12.56
CA LYS A 41 6.94 15.31 12.07
C LYS A 41 6.18 14.17 11.37
N ALA A 42 6.81 13.50 10.41
CA ALA A 42 6.20 12.40 9.66
C ALA A 42 5.78 11.24 10.58
N LEU A 43 6.61 10.88 11.57
CA LEU A 43 6.27 9.83 12.54
C LEU A 43 5.11 10.22 13.46
N ARG A 44 5.00 11.51 13.83
CA ARG A 44 3.86 12.01 14.61
C ARG A 44 2.56 11.95 13.79
N GLU A 45 2.62 12.34 12.53
CA GLU A 45 1.49 12.24 11.58
C GLU A 45 1.08 10.78 11.37
N GLY A 46 2.04 9.87 11.19
CA GLY A 46 1.81 8.43 11.13
C GLY A 46 1.16 7.86 12.39
N TYR A 47 1.61 8.28 13.58
CA TYR A 47 0.98 7.87 14.85
C TYR A 47 -0.48 8.32 14.93
N GLN A 48 -0.76 9.56 14.55
CA GLN A 48 -2.11 10.11 14.50
C GLN A 48 -2.98 9.40 13.45
N LEU A 49 -2.40 9.02 12.31
CA LEU A 49 -3.05 8.27 11.25
C LEU A 49 -3.51 6.89 11.73
N LEU A 50 -2.66 6.14 12.45
CA LEU A 50 -3.05 4.86 13.04
C LEU A 50 -4.20 5.03 14.04
N ALA A 51 -4.08 5.98 14.96
CA ALA A 51 -5.12 6.25 15.95
C ALA A 51 -6.45 6.64 15.30
N LYS A 52 -6.41 7.51 14.28
CA LYS A 52 -7.60 7.94 13.54
C LYS A 52 -8.24 6.77 12.80
N THR A 53 -7.45 5.92 12.15
CA THR A 53 -7.96 4.77 11.38
C THR A 53 -8.62 3.75 12.30
N LEU A 54 -8.02 3.44 13.45
CA LEU A 54 -8.62 2.58 14.47
C LEU A 54 -9.94 3.17 15.00
N TRP A 55 -9.97 4.47 15.30
CA TRP A 55 -11.15 5.13 15.83
C TRP A 55 -12.31 5.18 14.83
N THR A 56 -12.03 5.58 13.58
CA THR A 56 -13.06 5.71 12.54
C THR A 56 -13.39 4.40 11.85
N ARG A 57 -12.54 3.37 12.00
CA ARG A 57 -12.58 2.09 11.26
C ARG A 57 -12.61 2.29 9.74
N ARG A 58 -12.00 3.37 9.28
CA ARG A 58 -12.06 3.84 7.90
C ARG A 58 -10.76 4.52 7.51
N ALA A 59 -10.19 4.11 6.38
CA ALA A 59 -9.11 4.81 5.72
C ALA A 59 -9.52 5.14 4.28
N SER A 60 -9.57 6.43 3.94
CA SER A 60 -9.72 6.90 2.55
C SER A 60 -8.47 6.59 1.73
N ILE A 61 -8.52 6.78 0.42
CA ILE A 61 -7.40 6.50 -0.51
C ILE A 61 -6.08 7.11 -0.02
N GLU A 62 -6.04 8.41 0.28
CA GLU A 62 -4.85 9.09 0.81
C GLU A 62 -4.33 8.44 2.11
N ARG A 63 -5.23 8.04 3.02
CA ARG A 63 -4.84 7.38 4.26
C ARG A 63 -4.30 5.97 4.03
N VAL A 64 -4.89 5.22 3.10
CA VAL A 64 -4.38 3.88 2.77
C VAL A 64 -3.00 3.98 2.13
N HIS A 65 -2.80 4.97 1.24
CA HIS A 65 -1.50 5.28 0.68
C HIS A 65 -0.48 5.53 1.81
N ASP A 66 -0.76 6.45 2.71
CA ASP A 66 0.16 6.81 3.79
C ASP A 66 0.38 5.65 4.77
N LEU A 67 -0.63 4.85 5.05
CA LEU A 67 -0.52 3.62 5.85
C LEU A 67 0.44 2.61 5.21
N ALA A 68 0.35 2.38 3.89
CA ALA A 68 1.23 1.46 3.18
C ALA A 68 2.69 1.95 3.20
N TRP A 69 2.92 3.25 3.02
CA TRP A 69 4.25 3.85 3.11
C TRP A 69 4.81 3.85 4.54
N LEU A 70 3.96 4.06 5.54
CA LEU A 70 4.32 3.97 6.96
C LEU A 70 4.71 2.54 7.34
N ASP A 71 3.96 1.54 6.85
CA ASP A 71 4.30 0.14 7.05
C ASP A 71 5.66 -0.21 6.39
N HIS A 72 5.87 0.28 5.17
CA HIS A 72 7.11 0.07 4.41
C HIS A 72 8.34 0.67 5.09
N SER A 73 8.22 1.90 5.56
CA SER A 73 9.36 2.69 6.05
C SER A 73 9.63 2.51 7.54
N VAL A 74 8.63 2.10 8.32
CA VAL A 74 8.73 2.06 9.78
C VAL A 74 8.38 0.69 10.35
N VAL A 75 7.16 0.21 10.15
CA VAL A 75 6.63 -0.94 10.92
C VAL A 75 7.34 -2.23 10.55
N SER A 76 7.32 -2.59 9.26
CA SER A 76 8.06 -3.73 8.75
C SER A 76 9.21 -3.24 7.85
N ALA A 77 9.90 -2.22 8.34
CA ALA A 77 11.16 -1.76 7.79
C ALA A 77 12.17 -2.91 7.76
N GLY A 78 12.77 -3.17 6.58
CA GLY A 78 13.70 -4.28 6.38
C GLY A 78 13.04 -5.61 6.03
N ALA A 79 11.71 -5.75 6.13
CA ALA A 79 11.02 -6.87 5.52
C ALA A 79 11.08 -6.73 3.99
N ARG A 80 11.55 -7.77 3.29
CA ARG A 80 11.59 -7.81 1.81
C ARG A 80 10.19 -8.06 1.21
N LEU A 81 9.19 -7.34 1.70
CA LEU A 81 7.77 -7.46 1.37
C LEU A 81 7.24 -6.25 0.60
N GLY A 82 8.11 -5.46 -0.03
CA GLY A 82 7.69 -4.36 -0.90
C GLY A 82 8.69 -4.05 -2.01
N ARG A 83 8.20 -3.30 -2.99
CA ARG A 83 8.93 -2.77 -4.14
C ARG A 83 8.50 -1.34 -4.41
N VAL A 84 9.50 -0.51 -4.70
CA VAL A 84 9.33 0.92 -4.95
C VAL A 84 9.80 1.22 -6.36
N TRP A 85 9.04 2.06 -7.05
CA TRP A 85 9.39 2.67 -8.32
C TRP A 85 9.29 4.18 -8.18
N GLU A 86 10.23 4.91 -8.77
CA GLU A 86 10.29 6.36 -8.70
C GLU A 86 10.68 6.95 -10.06
N GLY A 87 10.24 8.18 -10.31
CA GLY A 87 10.59 8.93 -11.52
C GLY A 87 9.91 8.44 -12.79
N GLU A 88 10.31 9.03 -13.92
CA GLU A 88 9.68 8.81 -15.23
C GLU A 88 9.82 7.37 -15.72
N ALA A 89 11.00 6.74 -15.57
CA ALA A 89 11.20 5.34 -15.95
C ALA A 89 10.28 4.37 -15.17
N GLY A 90 10.02 4.69 -13.89
CA GLY A 90 9.03 3.97 -13.10
C GLY A 90 7.64 4.14 -13.70
N LEU A 91 7.23 5.39 -13.92
CA LEU A 91 5.94 5.72 -14.52
C LEU A 91 5.72 5.03 -15.88
N GLU A 92 6.70 5.06 -16.79
CA GLU A 92 6.63 4.41 -18.10
C GLU A 92 6.38 2.89 -18.02
N SER A 93 7.00 2.23 -17.04
CA SER A 93 6.78 0.79 -16.81
C SER A 93 5.33 0.51 -16.40
N PHE A 94 4.73 1.39 -15.60
CA PHE A 94 3.33 1.28 -15.20
C PHE A 94 2.37 1.62 -16.33
N VAL A 95 2.64 2.66 -17.12
CA VAL A 95 1.85 3.01 -18.31
C VAL A 95 1.86 1.85 -19.31
N SER A 96 3.03 1.25 -19.56
CA SER A 96 3.15 0.06 -20.42
C SER A 96 2.32 -1.12 -19.90
N ALA A 97 2.33 -1.36 -18.58
CA ALA A 97 1.53 -2.41 -17.97
C ALA A 97 0.04 -2.16 -18.12
N GLU A 98 -0.37 -0.91 -18.01
CA GLU A 98 -1.75 -0.47 -18.13
C GLU A 98 -2.34 -0.54 -19.53
N GLU A 99 -1.51 -0.41 -20.56
CA GLU A 99 -1.90 -0.60 -21.95
C GLU A 99 -1.99 -2.09 -22.28
N ALA A 100 -1.02 -2.88 -21.79
CA ALA A 100 -0.90 -4.30 -22.10
C ALA A 100 -1.86 -5.19 -21.29
N LEU A 101 -2.21 -4.80 -20.07
CA LEU A 101 -2.98 -5.62 -19.12
C LEU A 101 -4.33 -4.97 -18.84
N GLN A 102 -5.40 -5.70 -19.10
CA GLN A 102 -6.76 -5.20 -18.90
C GLN A 102 -7.68 -6.14 -18.12
N GLU A 103 -7.16 -7.25 -17.57
CA GLU A 103 -7.99 -8.21 -16.82
C GLU A 103 -8.33 -7.74 -15.39
N ASP A 104 -9.37 -8.34 -14.81
CA ASP A 104 -9.91 -7.95 -13.50
C ASP A 104 -8.88 -7.99 -12.35
N PRO A 105 -8.01 -9.01 -12.18
CA PRO A 105 -7.03 -9.02 -11.09
C PRO A 105 -6.04 -7.86 -11.16
N PHE A 106 -5.70 -7.43 -12.38
CA PHE A 106 -4.86 -6.25 -12.60
C PHE A 106 -5.60 -4.98 -12.19
N ARG A 107 -6.87 -4.83 -12.60
CA ARG A 107 -7.68 -3.64 -12.27
C ARG A 107 -7.97 -3.50 -10.78
N GLU A 108 -8.08 -4.61 -10.04
CA GLU A 108 -8.20 -4.58 -8.57
C GLU A 108 -6.94 -4.04 -7.87
N LEU A 109 -5.77 -4.42 -8.37
CA LEU A 109 -4.48 -4.00 -7.82
C LEU A 109 -4.02 -2.63 -8.33
N LEU A 110 -4.40 -2.26 -9.55
CA LEU A 110 -3.99 -1.04 -10.24
C LEU A 110 -5.22 -0.32 -10.79
N PRO A 111 -6.12 0.20 -9.92
CA PRO A 111 -7.39 0.77 -10.36
C PRO A 111 -7.19 2.09 -11.10
N LYS A 112 -7.74 2.24 -12.30
CA LYS A 112 -7.62 3.48 -13.11
C LYS A 112 -8.70 4.51 -12.80
N GLU A 113 -9.88 4.03 -12.45
CA GLU A 113 -11.08 4.85 -12.23
C GLU A 113 -11.90 4.21 -11.10
N SER A 114 -12.91 4.95 -10.62
CA SER A 114 -13.83 4.58 -9.54
C SER A 114 -13.17 4.44 -8.17
N THR A 115 -14.00 4.55 -7.13
CA THR A 115 -13.60 4.27 -5.75
C THR A 115 -14.51 3.19 -5.17
N GLU A 116 -13.92 2.34 -4.34
CA GLU A 116 -14.62 1.22 -3.71
C GLU A 116 -14.12 1.03 -2.29
N TRP A 117 -15.05 0.75 -1.38
CA TRP A 117 -14.73 0.37 -0.01
C TRP A 117 -14.57 -1.15 0.10
N ILE A 118 -13.39 -1.59 0.51
CA ILE A 118 -13.09 -2.99 0.85
C ILE A 118 -13.09 -3.16 2.35
N GLU A 119 -13.56 -4.31 2.81
CA GLU A 119 -13.54 -4.69 4.22
C GLU A 119 -12.35 -5.62 4.50
N ILE A 120 -11.47 -5.21 5.42
CA ILE A 120 -10.36 -6.04 5.91
C ILE A 120 -10.66 -6.48 7.35
N PRO A 121 -10.72 -7.80 7.61
CA PRO A 121 -10.84 -8.32 8.96
C PRO A 121 -9.58 -8.03 9.78
N VAL A 122 -9.79 -7.52 10.99
CA VAL A 122 -8.75 -7.33 12.02
C VAL A 122 -9.28 -7.85 13.36
N GLN A 123 -8.41 -8.31 14.25
CA GLN A 123 -8.82 -8.73 15.58
C GLN A 123 -9.38 -7.54 16.37
N ALA A 124 -10.45 -7.80 17.13
CA ALA A 124 -11.10 -6.79 17.94
C ALA A 124 -10.13 -6.21 18.98
N PHE A 125 -9.98 -4.89 18.99
CA PHE A 125 -9.33 -4.17 20.08
C PHE A 125 -10.42 -3.60 21.00
N SER A 126 -10.44 -3.95 22.28
CA SER A 126 -11.33 -3.31 23.28
C SER A 126 -12.82 -3.21 22.87
N GLY A 127 -13.41 -4.28 22.33
CA GLY A 127 -14.83 -4.31 21.93
C GLY A 127 -15.16 -3.58 20.62
N ILE A 128 -14.15 -3.15 19.86
CA ILE A 128 -14.30 -2.53 18.54
C ILE A 128 -14.56 -3.63 17.48
N SER A 129 -15.42 -3.32 16.50
CA SER A 129 -15.73 -4.23 15.38
C SER A 129 -14.46 -4.76 14.71
N PRO A 130 -14.43 -6.06 14.35
CA PRO A 130 -13.25 -6.72 13.80
C PRO A 130 -13.05 -6.41 12.31
N ILE A 131 -13.53 -5.27 11.81
CA ILE A 131 -13.50 -4.92 10.39
C ILE A 131 -13.10 -3.45 10.25
N VAL A 132 -12.12 -3.20 9.39
CA VAL A 132 -11.73 -1.86 8.95
C VAL A 132 -12.09 -1.72 7.47
N LYS A 133 -12.71 -0.60 7.11
CA LYS A 133 -13.03 -0.28 5.71
C LYS A 133 -11.88 0.52 5.10
N LEU A 134 -11.36 0.05 3.99
CA LEU A 134 -10.28 0.68 3.24
C LEU A 134 -10.79 1.07 1.87
N GLU A 135 -10.53 2.30 1.46
CA GLU A 135 -10.90 2.77 0.13
C GLU A 135 -9.78 2.45 -0.87
N ARG A 136 -10.15 1.80 -1.97
CA ARG A 136 -9.30 1.66 -3.17
C ARG A 136 -9.84 2.52 -4.29
N GLY A 137 -8.97 2.94 -5.21
CA GLY A 137 -9.31 3.78 -6.35
C GLY A 137 -8.31 4.90 -6.57
N VAL A 138 -8.78 5.98 -7.19
CA VAL A 138 -8.00 7.19 -7.47
C VAL A 138 -8.67 8.39 -6.79
N ALA A 139 -7.90 9.22 -6.09
CA ALA A 139 -8.36 10.47 -5.48
C ALA A 139 -7.25 11.53 -5.48
N GLY A 140 -7.48 12.64 -6.19
CA GLY A 140 -6.45 13.66 -6.41
C GLY A 140 -5.21 13.05 -7.07
N GLY A 141 -4.02 13.36 -6.54
CA GLY A 141 -2.75 12.80 -6.99
C GLY A 141 -2.47 11.37 -6.49
N TYR A 142 -3.38 10.74 -5.73
CA TYR A 142 -3.17 9.43 -5.11
C TYR A 142 -3.92 8.32 -5.83
N ARG A 143 -3.28 7.16 -5.89
CA ARG A 143 -3.88 5.93 -6.43
C ARG A 143 -3.55 4.76 -5.53
N VAL A 144 -4.59 4.02 -5.15
CA VAL A 144 -4.46 2.89 -4.24
C VAL A 144 -5.23 1.70 -4.80
N GLY A 145 -4.55 0.57 -4.97
CA GLY A 145 -5.20 -0.71 -5.20
C GLY A 145 -4.99 -1.64 -4.02
N ILE A 146 -5.99 -2.49 -3.77
CA ILE A 146 -5.99 -3.42 -2.63
C ILE A 146 -6.55 -4.76 -3.12
N VAL A 147 -5.75 -5.80 -2.94
CA VAL A 147 -6.14 -7.19 -3.19
C VAL A 147 -6.13 -7.94 -1.86
N PRO A 148 -7.31 -8.20 -1.26
CA PRO A 148 -7.42 -8.86 0.04
C PRO A 148 -7.09 -10.35 -0.06
N GLU A 149 -6.72 -10.97 1.06
CA GLU A 149 -6.28 -12.39 1.15
C GLU A 149 -7.08 -13.35 0.24
N PRO A 150 -8.43 -13.37 0.24
CA PRO A 150 -9.19 -14.35 -0.56
C PRO A 150 -8.97 -14.23 -2.07
N ARG A 151 -8.52 -13.07 -2.55
CA ARG A 151 -8.24 -12.76 -3.96
C ARG A 151 -6.77 -12.93 -4.33
N VAL A 152 -5.86 -13.04 -3.36
CA VAL A 152 -4.41 -13.13 -3.60
C VAL A 152 -4.05 -14.35 -4.44
N ARG A 153 -4.74 -15.49 -4.27
CA ARG A 153 -4.50 -16.68 -5.10
C ARG A 153 -4.80 -16.40 -6.58
N ALA A 154 -5.93 -15.75 -6.88
CA ALA A 154 -6.31 -15.42 -8.24
C ALA A 154 -5.27 -14.47 -8.89
N LEU A 155 -4.80 -13.48 -8.12
CA LEU A 155 -3.74 -12.58 -8.56
C LEU A 155 -2.41 -13.30 -8.83
N TYR A 156 -2.00 -14.21 -7.94
CA TYR A 156 -0.79 -15.03 -8.13
C TYR A 156 -0.88 -15.87 -9.41
N ASP A 157 -1.98 -16.62 -9.57
CA ASP A 157 -2.17 -17.52 -10.71
C ASP A 157 -2.24 -16.72 -12.03
N TRP A 158 -2.84 -15.53 -12.00
CA TRP A 158 -2.87 -14.60 -13.13
C TRP A 158 -1.47 -14.09 -13.49
N ALA A 159 -0.73 -13.53 -12.52
CA ALA A 159 0.60 -12.96 -12.76
C ALA A 159 1.59 -14.03 -13.27
N SER A 160 1.52 -15.23 -12.70
CA SER A 160 2.36 -16.37 -13.09
C SER A 160 2.12 -16.82 -14.52
N LYS A 161 0.90 -16.70 -15.05
CA LYS A 161 0.58 -17.00 -16.45
C LYS A 161 0.93 -15.85 -17.39
N MET A 162 0.56 -14.63 -17.02
CA MET A 162 0.70 -13.46 -17.89
C MET A 162 2.15 -13.11 -18.21
N LYS A 163 3.07 -13.33 -17.27
CA LYS A 163 4.49 -12.98 -17.45
C LYS A 163 5.16 -13.63 -18.66
N PHE A 164 4.64 -14.76 -19.16
CA PHE A 164 5.20 -15.46 -20.33
C PHE A 164 4.75 -14.89 -21.67
N ASN A 165 3.63 -14.17 -21.69
CA ASN A 165 3.05 -13.58 -22.91
C ASN A 165 3.11 -12.05 -22.90
N ALA A 166 3.53 -11.45 -21.78
CA ALA A 166 3.60 -10.01 -21.62
C ALA A 166 4.85 -9.40 -22.30
N PRO A 167 4.78 -8.14 -22.75
CA PRO A 167 5.95 -7.39 -23.20
C PRO A 167 7.03 -7.31 -22.11
N ALA A 168 8.30 -7.22 -22.52
CA ALA A 168 9.46 -7.15 -21.61
C ALA A 168 9.38 -5.98 -20.61
N SER A 169 8.76 -4.86 -21.02
CA SER A 169 8.53 -3.69 -20.17
C SER A 169 7.61 -3.98 -18.97
N VAL A 170 6.81 -5.04 -19.03
CA VAL A 170 5.79 -5.40 -18.03
C VAL A 170 6.17 -6.66 -17.26
N THR A 171 7.05 -7.51 -17.81
CA THR A 171 7.48 -8.78 -17.19
C THR A 171 8.08 -8.57 -15.79
N SER A 172 8.86 -7.50 -15.59
CA SER A 172 9.43 -7.21 -14.27
C SER A 172 8.34 -6.91 -13.22
N LEU A 173 7.35 -6.08 -13.56
CA LEU A 173 6.23 -5.78 -12.68
C LEU A 173 5.42 -7.05 -12.36
N LEU A 174 5.13 -7.87 -13.36
CA LEU A 174 4.42 -9.15 -13.17
C LEU A 174 5.20 -10.11 -12.27
N GLY A 175 6.52 -10.17 -12.41
CA GLY A 175 7.39 -10.96 -11.53
C GLY A 175 7.33 -10.48 -10.07
N GLU A 176 7.28 -9.16 -9.84
CA GLU A 176 7.14 -8.61 -8.49
C GLU A 176 5.73 -8.85 -7.91
N ILE A 177 4.69 -8.72 -8.73
CA ILE A 177 3.31 -9.07 -8.33
C ILE A 177 3.23 -10.55 -7.94
N GLU A 178 3.79 -11.46 -8.75
CA GLU A 178 3.83 -12.89 -8.43
C GLU A 178 4.59 -13.17 -7.14
N ALA A 179 5.78 -12.58 -6.96
CA ALA A 179 6.62 -12.78 -5.78
C ALA A 179 5.94 -12.29 -4.49
N LEU A 180 5.35 -11.10 -4.52
CA LEU A 180 4.62 -10.54 -3.38
C LEU A 180 3.30 -11.27 -3.12
N SER A 181 2.61 -11.73 -4.17
CA SER A 181 1.43 -12.59 -4.02
C SER A 181 1.77 -13.92 -3.36
N ALA A 182 2.91 -14.53 -3.73
CA ALA A 182 3.40 -15.73 -3.07
C ALA A 182 3.73 -15.46 -1.59
N ALA A 183 4.30 -14.30 -1.26
CA ALA A 183 4.58 -13.91 0.12
C ALA A 183 3.30 -13.69 0.94
N ALA A 184 2.32 -12.96 0.40
CA ALA A 184 1.02 -12.75 1.04
C ALA A 184 0.28 -14.08 1.28
N ARG A 185 0.31 -15.01 0.31
CA ARG A 185 -0.25 -16.37 0.48
C ARG A 185 0.40 -17.16 1.60
N ARG A 186 1.73 -17.03 1.78
CA ARG A 186 2.44 -17.71 2.87
C ARG A 186 2.05 -17.16 4.24
N ALA A 187 1.74 -15.87 4.33
CA ALA A 187 1.20 -15.29 5.56
C ALA A 187 -0.21 -15.81 5.85
N GLY A 188 -1.08 -15.88 4.82
CA GLY A 188 -2.37 -16.59 4.88
C GLY A 188 -3.36 -16.07 5.92
N ALA A 189 -3.16 -14.85 6.42
CA ALA A 189 -4.02 -14.24 7.43
C ALA A 189 -5.08 -13.33 6.78
N PRO A 190 -6.33 -13.30 7.29
CA PRO A 190 -7.40 -12.47 6.73
C PRO A 190 -7.11 -10.96 6.71
N SER A 191 -6.21 -10.49 7.59
CA SER A 191 -5.78 -9.08 7.67
C SER A 191 -4.72 -8.71 6.62
N VAL A 192 -4.20 -9.69 5.87
CA VAL A 192 -3.15 -9.49 4.88
C VAL A 192 -3.76 -9.11 3.53
N ALA A 193 -3.17 -8.11 2.89
CA ALA A 193 -3.49 -7.73 1.53
C ALA A 193 -2.23 -7.36 0.75
N ILE A 194 -2.32 -7.41 -0.58
CA ILE A 194 -1.37 -6.70 -1.44
C ILE A 194 -1.93 -5.31 -1.68
N VAL A 195 -1.11 -4.30 -1.40
CA VAL A 195 -1.45 -2.89 -1.57
C VAL A 195 -0.51 -2.29 -2.60
N PHE A 196 -1.10 -1.67 -3.62
CA PHE A 196 -0.42 -0.70 -4.44
C PHE A 196 -0.75 0.69 -3.91
N ALA A 197 0.27 1.53 -3.69
CA ALA A 197 0.13 2.90 -3.22
C ALA A 197 1.04 3.79 -4.06
N ALA A 198 0.44 4.57 -4.96
CA ALA A 198 1.16 5.52 -5.79
C ALA A 198 0.68 6.95 -5.55
N SER A 199 1.60 7.88 -5.78
CA SER A 199 1.33 9.31 -5.84
C SER A 199 2.05 9.94 -7.02
N SER A 200 1.35 10.81 -7.74
CA SER A 200 1.96 11.73 -8.69
C SER A 200 1.93 13.13 -8.07
N PHE A 201 3.11 13.73 -7.88
CA PHE A 201 3.25 15.12 -7.47
C PHE A 201 3.53 16.00 -8.70
N GLU A 202 2.75 15.81 -9.76
CA GLU A 202 2.59 16.86 -10.75
C GLU A 202 1.78 17.97 -10.08
N ASP A 203 2.26 19.21 -10.20
CA ASP A 203 1.69 20.38 -9.56
C ASP A 203 0.16 20.39 -9.71
N VAL A 204 -0.54 20.17 -8.60
CA VAL A 204 -1.95 20.54 -8.50
C VAL A 204 -1.95 22.05 -8.71
N ALA A 205 -2.27 22.49 -9.92
CA ALA A 205 -2.65 23.88 -10.12
C ALA A 205 -3.81 24.13 -9.16
N ALA A 206 -3.60 25.04 -8.21
CA ALA A 206 -4.68 25.55 -7.40
C ALA A 206 -5.74 26.13 -8.36
N GLU A 207 -6.91 25.51 -8.43
CA GLU A 207 -8.13 26.20 -8.85
C GLU A 207 -8.54 27.22 -7.77
#